data_AF-A0A494Y6M6-F1
#
_entry.id   AF-A0A494Y6M6-F1
#
_cell.length_a   1.000
_cell.length_b   1.000
_cell.length_c   1.000
_cell.angle_alpha   90.00
_cell.angle_beta   90.00
_cell.angle_gamma   90.00
#
_symmetry.space_group_name_H-M   'P 1'
#
loop_
_entity.id
_entity.type
_entity.pdbx_description
1 polymer ?
#
loop_
_entity_poly.entity_id
_entity_poly.type
_entity_poly.pdbx_seq_one_letter_code
_entity_poly.pdbx_strand_id
1 'polypeptide(L)'
;MKLKKLLLMLLLSVSVLSLTGCVPGDGINNEHHLAGFFWGIWHGWIAPISLIIGLFKHHIRIYEINNTGWWYDLGFYIAVITGFGGLSISRRRKINKD
;
A
#
# COMPACT_ATOMS: atom_id res chain seq x y z
N MET A 1 16.21 -16.05 18.05
CA MET A 1 17.16 -15.40 17.11
C MET A 1 16.87 -15.74 15.64
N LYS A 2 16.48 -16.97 15.29
CA LYS A 2 16.15 -17.36 13.90
C LYS A 2 14.92 -16.63 13.31
N LEU A 3 13.85 -16.46 14.11
CA LEU A 3 12.64 -15.75 13.66
C LEU A 3 12.86 -14.25 13.40
N LYS A 4 13.66 -13.57 14.24
CA LYS A 4 14.03 -12.16 14.03
C LYS A 4 14.86 -11.98 12.75
N LYS A 5 15.79 -12.90 12.46
CA LYS A 5 16.56 -12.90 11.21
C LYS A 5 15.70 -13.21 9.98
N LEU A 6 14.72 -14.12 10.10
CA LEU A 6 13.75 -14.40 9.04
C LEU A 6 12.84 -13.20 8.76
N LEU A 7 12.32 -12.55 9.80
CA LEU A 7 11.55 -11.30 9.66
C LEU A 7 12.38 -10.19 9.01
N LEU A 8 13.65 -10.05 9.41
CA LEU A 8 14.57 -9.07 8.82
C LEU A 8 14.84 -9.37 7.33
N MET A 9 15.07 -10.63 6.97
CA MET A 9 15.25 -11.03 5.56
C MET A 9 13.98 -10.85 4.73
N LEU A 10 12.81 -11.13 5.31
CA LEU A 10 11.52 -10.89 4.63
C LEU A 10 11.30 -9.40 4.41
N LEU A 11 11.54 -8.55 5.41
CA LEU A 11 11.44 -7.10 5.30
C LEU A 11 12.41 -6.55 4.24
N LEU A 12 13.64 -7.05 4.22
CA LEU A 12 14.66 -6.65 3.25
C LEU A 12 14.28 -7.08 1.83
N SER A 13 13.75 -8.31 1.66
CA SER A 13 13.24 -8.80 0.38
C SER A 13 12.07 -7.97 -0.12
N VAL A 14 11.07 -7.71 0.74
CA VAL A 14 9.94 -6.83 0.41
C VAL A 14 10.42 -5.44 0.02
N SER A 15 11.40 -4.87 0.73
CA SER A 15 11.99 -3.57 0.40
C SER A 15 12.69 -3.57 -0.97
N VAL A 16 13.35 -4.67 -1.35
CA VAL A 16 13.98 -4.81 -2.67
C VAL A 16 12.94 -4.97 -3.77
N LEU A 17 11.86 -5.73 -3.54
CA LEU A 17 10.75 -5.84 -4.49
C LEU A 17 9.96 -4.52 -4.62
N SER A 18 9.89 -3.70 -3.58
CA SER A 18 9.27 -2.37 -3.65
C SER A 18 10.04 -1.39 -4.53
N LEU A 19 11.34 -1.61 -4.78
CA LEU A 19 12.14 -0.80 -5.70
C LEU A 19 11.81 -1.02 -7.19
N THR A 20 11.05 -2.07 -7.52
CA THR A 20 10.55 -2.35 -8.88
C THR A 20 9.06 -2.01 -9.06
N GLY A 21 8.41 -1.45 -8.04
CA GLY A 21 7.00 -1.09 -8.09
C GLY A 21 6.75 0.22 -8.84
N CYS A 22 5.75 0.22 -9.72
CA CYS A 22 5.28 1.42 -10.41
C CYS A 22 4.62 2.38 -9.40
N VAL A 23 4.85 3.68 -9.60
CA VAL A 23 4.45 4.76 -8.69
C VAL A 23 3.36 5.58 -9.39
N PRO A 24 2.30 6.03 -8.69
CA PRO A 24 1.26 6.82 -9.31
C PRO A 24 1.83 8.09 -9.98
N GLY A 25 1.51 8.27 -11.27
CA GLY A 25 2.03 9.36 -12.10
C GLY A 25 3.35 9.07 -12.82
N ASP A 26 3.83 7.82 -12.87
CA ASP A 26 5.00 7.40 -13.66
C ASP A 26 4.72 7.21 -15.16
N GLY A 27 3.46 7.36 -15.59
CA GLY A 27 3.03 7.22 -16.97
C GLY A 27 2.80 5.78 -17.43
N ILE A 28 2.77 4.81 -16.51
CA ILE A 28 2.37 3.43 -16.83
C ILE A 28 0.83 3.33 -16.92
N ASN A 29 0.12 4.03 -16.04
CA ASN A 29 -1.34 4.15 -16.13
C ASN A 29 -1.71 5.36 -16.99
N ASN A 30 -2.07 5.11 -18.25
CA ASN A 30 -2.46 6.12 -19.23
C ASN A 30 -3.97 6.03 -19.52
N GLU A 31 -4.51 6.94 -20.32
CA GLU A 31 -5.93 6.94 -20.69
C GLU A 31 -6.42 5.62 -21.32
N HIS A 32 -5.52 4.84 -21.92
CA HIS A 32 -5.80 3.51 -22.46
C HIS A 32 -5.65 2.36 -21.45
N HIS A 33 -4.96 2.58 -20.34
CA HIS A 33 -4.68 1.58 -19.29
C HIS A 33 -4.91 2.21 -17.92
N LEU A 34 -6.18 2.21 -17.51
CA LEU A 34 -6.61 2.77 -16.24
C LEU A 34 -6.21 1.89 -15.06
N ALA A 35 -5.76 2.52 -13.98
CA ALA A 35 -5.48 1.85 -12.71
C ALA A 35 -6.77 1.29 -12.09
N GLY A 36 -6.86 -0.04 -12.00
CA GLY A 36 -7.99 -0.77 -11.41
C GLY A 36 -7.90 -1.00 -9.91
N PHE A 37 -8.74 -1.90 -9.39
CA PHE A 37 -8.80 -2.26 -7.96
C PHE A 37 -7.46 -2.64 -7.34
N PHE A 38 -6.72 -3.56 -7.97
CA PHE A 38 -5.42 -4.03 -7.46
C PHE A 38 -4.35 -2.93 -7.44
N TRP A 39 -4.40 -2.02 -8.41
CA TRP A 39 -3.55 -0.83 -8.43
C TRP A 39 -3.90 0.11 -7.28
N GLY A 40 -5.19 0.26 -6.97
CA GLY A 40 -5.65 0.98 -5.78
C GLY A 40 -4.98 0.46 -4.52
N ILE A 41 -5.01 -0.86 -4.30
CA ILE A 41 -4.35 -1.49 -3.13
C ILE A 41 -2.85 -1.20 -3.12
N TRP A 42 -2.17 -1.40 -4.25
CA TRP A 42 -0.73 -1.16 -4.36
C TRP A 42 -0.38 0.29 -4.03
N HIS A 43 -1.01 1.25 -4.71
CA HIS A 43 -0.82 2.68 -4.51
C HIS A 43 -1.14 3.11 -3.07
N GLY A 44 -2.17 2.52 -2.45
CA GLY A 44 -2.51 2.77 -1.06
C GLY A 44 -1.41 2.34 -0.10
N TRP A 45 -0.77 1.18 -0.29
CA TRP A 45 0.36 0.74 0.54
C TRP A 45 1.62 1.58 0.35
N ILE A 46 1.90 2.06 -0.86
CA ILE A 46 3.06 2.92 -1.14
C ILE A 46 2.75 4.42 -0.97
N ALA A 47 1.57 4.78 -0.45
CA ALA A 47 1.13 6.17 -0.32
C ALA A 47 2.11 7.07 0.46
N PRO A 48 2.69 6.67 1.61
CA PRO A 48 3.67 7.50 2.32
C PRO A 48 4.96 7.71 1.54
N ILE A 49 5.40 6.69 0.79
CA ILE A 49 6.59 6.78 -0.06
C ILE A 49 6.29 7.75 -1.21
N SER A 50 5.13 7.62 -1.85
CA SER A 50 4.68 8.49 -2.93
C SER A 50 4.54 9.95 -2.47
N LEU A 51 4.09 10.17 -1.22
CA LEU A 51 4.04 11.49 -0.60
C LEU A 51 5.44 12.11 -0.45
N ILE A 52 6.42 11.33 0.04
CA ILE A 52 7.81 11.81 0.18
C ILE A 52 8.40 12.14 -1.20
N ILE A 53 8.19 11.27 -2.20
CA ILE A 53 8.69 11.49 -3.56
C ILE A 53 8.01 12.70 -4.20
N GLY A 54 6.72 12.91 -3.96
CA GLY A 54 5.94 14.05 -4.45
C GLY A 54 6.47 15.42 -4.00
N LEU A 55 7.23 15.47 -2.89
CA LEU A 55 7.92 16.70 -2.45
C LEU A 55 9.06 17.09 -3.41
N PHE A 56 9.70 16.13 -4.06
CA PHE A 56 10.80 16.35 -4.99
C PHE A 56 10.35 16.33 -6.46
N LYS A 57 9.28 15.61 -6.77
CA LYS A 57 8.76 15.41 -8.13
C LYS A 57 7.26 15.72 -8.19
N HIS A 58 6.92 16.90 -8.72
CA HIS A 58 5.54 17.39 -8.75
C HIS A 58 4.55 16.58 -9.61
N HIS A 59 5.03 15.74 -10.52
CA HIS A 59 4.17 14.84 -11.31
C HIS A 59 3.74 13.60 -10.52
N ILE A 60 4.47 13.23 -9.46
CA ILE A 60 4.15 12.08 -8.63
C ILE A 60 3.13 12.51 -7.60
N ARG A 61 1.99 11.82 -7.62
CA ARG A 61 0.90 12.03 -6.66
C ARG A 61 0.72 10.76 -5.86
N ILE A 62 0.06 10.90 -4.72
CA ILE A 62 -0.33 9.75 -3.90
C ILE A 62 -1.42 8.93 -4.61
N TYR A 63 -2.24 9.62 -5.41
CA TYR A 63 -3.38 9.06 -6.13
C TYR A 63 -3.13 9.09 -7.63
N GLU A 64 -3.40 7.99 -8.30
CA GLU A 64 -3.36 7.93 -9.75
C GLU A 64 -4.54 8.72 -10.33
N ILE A 65 -4.27 9.57 -11.31
CA ILE A 65 -5.28 10.40 -11.98
C ILE A 65 -6.06 9.53 -12.98
N ASN A 66 -5.35 8.64 -13.68
CA ASN A 66 -5.90 7.73 -14.66
C ASN A 66 -6.35 6.42 -14.00
N ASN A 67 -7.49 6.45 -13.31
CA ASN A 67 -8.01 5.30 -12.58
C ASN A 67 -9.41 4.87 -13.04
N THR A 68 -9.85 3.67 -12.66
CA THR A 68 -11.18 3.14 -12.99
C THR A 68 -12.31 3.71 -12.10
N GLY A 69 -12.02 4.70 -11.24
CA GLY A 69 -12.92 5.27 -10.25
C GLY A 69 -13.16 4.35 -9.05
N TRP A 70 -14.42 4.07 -8.74
CA TRP A 70 -14.87 3.46 -7.47
C TRP A 70 -14.08 2.23 -7.01
N TRP A 71 -13.76 1.31 -7.93
CA TRP A 71 -13.00 0.10 -7.60
C TRP A 71 -11.56 0.41 -7.20
N TYR A 72 -10.92 1.36 -7.87
CA TYR A 72 -9.60 1.83 -7.48
C TYR A 72 -9.64 2.48 -6.10
N ASP A 73 -10.62 3.35 -5.87
CA ASP A 73 -10.79 4.08 -4.60
C ASP A 73 -11.02 3.14 -3.43
N LEU A 74 -11.85 2.11 -3.62
CA LEU A 74 -12.12 1.08 -2.62
C LEU A 74 -10.84 0.28 -2.30
N GLY A 75 -10.07 -0.11 -3.33
CA GLY A 75 -8.79 -0.80 -3.13
C GLY A 75 -7.79 0.05 -2.36
N PHE A 76 -7.65 1.32 -2.73
CA PHE A 76 -6.78 2.28 -2.06
C PHE A 76 -7.16 2.46 -0.59
N TYR A 77 -8.45 2.61 -0.31
CA TYR A 77 -8.95 2.79 1.04
C TYR A 77 -8.72 1.55 1.92
N ILE A 78 -8.95 0.35 1.38
CA ILE A 78 -8.63 -0.91 2.07
C ILE A 78 -7.15 -0.98 2.40
N ALA A 79 -6.27 -0.66 1.45
CA ALA A 79 -4.83 -0.68 1.68
C ALA A 79 -4.39 0.29 2.78
N VAL A 80 -4.98 1.49 2.85
CA VAL A 80 -4.67 2.44 3.92
C VAL A 80 -5.13 1.92 5.28
N ILE A 81 -6.37 1.42 5.37
CA ILE A 81 -6.92 0.89 6.63
C ILE A 81 -6.12 -0.31 7.09
N THR A 82 -5.79 -1.25 6.21
CA THR A 82 -5.14 -2.51 6.58
C THR A 82 -3.62 -2.38 6.73
N GLY A 83 -2.98 -1.52 5.95
CA GLY A 83 -1.54 -1.32 5.92
C GLY A 83 -1.02 -0.43 7.05
N PHE A 84 -1.74 0.64 7.39
CA PHE A 84 -1.32 1.61 8.41
C PHE A 84 -2.17 1.57 9.68
N GLY A 85 -3.43 1.13 9.59
CA GLY A 85 -4.28 0.84 10.73
C GLY A 85 -4.14 -0.61 11.13
N GLY A 86 -3.27 -0.92 12.10
CA GLY A 86 -3.07 -2.30 12.56
C GLY A 86 -4.41 -3.03 12.78
N LEU A 87 -4.61 -4.15 12.07
CA LEU A 87 -5.79 -5.00 12.19
C LEU A 87 -5.88 -5.55 13.63
N SER A 88 -6.54 -4.80 14.53
CA SER A 88 -6.78 -5.24 15.90
C SER A 88 -7.94 -6.23 15.93
N ILE A 89 -7.71 -7.43 15.36
CA ILE A 89 -8.65 -8.56 15.39
C ILE A 89 -8.48 -9.35 16.71
N SER A 90 -8.12 -8.69 17.81
CA SER A 90 -7.99 -9.36 19.11
C SER A 90 -8.94 -8.75 20.13
N ARG A 91 -10.20 -9.19 20.09
CA ARG A 91 -11.08 -9.06 21.24
C ARG A 91 -10.75 -10.20 22.20
N ARG A 92 -9.88 -9.97 23.19
CA ARG A 92 -9.70 -10.93 24.29
C ARG A 92 -11.06 -11.15 24.95
N ARG A 93 -11.63 -12.36 24.82
CA ARG A 93 -12.75 -12.76 25.67
C ARG A 93 -12.20 -12.92 27.08
N LYS A 94 -12.66 -12.08 28.00
CA LYS A 94 -12.42 -12.26 29.43
C LYS A 94 -13.20 -13.51 29.84
N ILE A 95 -12.49 -14.62 30.07
CA ILE A 95 -13.08 -15.80 30.71
C ILE A 95 -13.13 -15.45 32.19
N ASN A 96 -14.33 -15.17 32.72
CA ASN A 96 -14.52 -15.14 34.17
C ASN A 96 -14.31 -16.57 34.67
N LYS A 97 -13.36 -16.74 35.59
CA LYS A 97 -13.27 -17.94 36.43
C LYS A 97 -14.10 -17.64 37.66
N ASP A 98 -15.23 -18.30 37.77
CA ASP A 98 -15.97 -18.47 39.02
C ASP A 98 -15.30 -19.57 39.86
#